data_AF-A0A958S648-F1
#
_entry.id   AF-A0A958S648-F1
#
_cell.length_a   1.000
_cell.length_b   1.000
_cell.length_c   1.000
_cell.angle_alpha   90.00
_cell.angle_beta   90.00
_cell.angle_gamma   90.00
#
_symmetry.space_group_name_H-M   'P 1'
#
loop_
_entity.id
_entity.type
_entity.pdbx_description
1 polymer ?
#
loop_
_entity_poly.entity_id
_entity_poly.type
_entity_poly.pdbx_seq_one_letter_code
_entity_poly.pdbx_strand_id
1 'polypeptide(L)'
;MPQEVHQYRLPAEGQSTCADCPQAKYEGYDKLYRCCSYHPAVPNFLLGLALKDKVARAAVENLYYLGGLVPEGFLRTPHQWIDYLADLSDDKFGEAKRVRCPNINETNGFCNIYAFRNGVCSTFFCLNDNGDFGAKFWESLQEMVSQMEFALSQWALDQLGFNVKAYFSRLDKLAPKLKDVADPTTHFWTEKTRKYLWGRLYGKELQTFRDCGELISENRNRLWEIAAGWTIIDADRYDKAMNKMVPKEYQHEIDPDDLEPGENMSMQELLADVRRYYRRLWKVPGALELSPRARITKNPADCKESRDKASDRPYMLEFYSRRGGTSVEWREYLTKAQVDALRAFRTPRQVNEKLLRSRAFSTISDPSTFLAEAVGKRVLQPAH
;
A
#
# COMPACT_ATOMS: atom_id res chain seq x y z
N MET A 1 14.09 5.80 8.06
CA MET A 1 13.01 6.60 8.68
C MET A 1 13.57 7.34 9.89
N PRO A 2 12.93 8.41 10.39
CA PRO A 2 13.29 9.01 11.67
C PRO A 2 13.19 7.95 12.78
N GLN A 3 14.07 8.03 13.78
CA GLN A 3 14.15 7.02 14.85
C GLN A 3 12.81 6.80 15.57
N GLU A 4 12.00 7.85 15.72
CA GLU A 4 10.68 7.75 16.36
C GLU A 4 9.72 6.82 15.60
N VAL A 5 9.79 6.77 14.26
CA VAL A 5 8.90 5.95 13.43
C VAL A 5 9.22 4.48 13.61
N HIS A 6 10.48 4.14 13.93
CA HIS A 6 10.86 2.76 14.26
C HIS A 6 10.23 2.27 15.57
N GLN A 7 9.72 3.19 16.41
CA GLN A 7 9.03 2.87 17.66
C GLN A 7 7.52 2.78 17.47
N TYR A 8 7.00 3.11 16.27
CA TYR A 8 5.58 3.04 16.01
C TYR A 8 5.10 1.59 16.00
N ARG A 9 4.08 1.33 16.81
CA ARG A 9 3.21 0.17 16.62
C ARG A 9 2.30 0.45 15.42
N LEU A 10 2.57 -0.19 14.29
CA LEU A 10 1.70 -0.08 13.11
C LEU A 10 0.34 -0.78 13.40
N PRO A 11 -0.79 -0.23 12.91
CA PRO A 11 -2.07 -0.92 13.03
C PRO A 11 -2.02 -2.26 12.32
N ALA A 12 -2.65 -3.27 12.90
CA ALA A 12 -2.85 -4.54 12.20
C ALA A 12 -4.01 -4.40 11.21
N GLU A 13 -3.84 -4.93 10.00
CA GLU A 13 -4.84 -4.94 8.93
C GLU A 13 -5.15 -6.39 8.54
N GLY A 14 -5.67 -7.14 9.52
CA GLY A 14 -5.84 -8.59 9.42
C GLY A 14 -6.93 -9.00 8.43
N GLN A 15 -7.93 -8.14 8.20
CA GLN A 15 -9.03 -8.42 7.26
C GLN A 15 -8.66 -8.16 5.80
N SER A 16 -7.52 -7.52 5.52
CA SER A 16 -7.11 -7.06 4.19
C SER A 16 -5.72 -7.53 3.78
N THR A 17 -5.36 -8.75 4.15
CA THR A 17 -4.07 -9.33 3.74
C THR A 17 -4.17 -9.96 2.34
N CYS A 18 -3.03 -10.10 1.64
CA CYS A 18 -3.01 -10.82 0.36
C CYS A 18 -3.49 -12.27 0.50
N ALA A 19 -3.30 -12.90 1.67
CA ALA A 19 -3.74 -14.27 1.95
C ALA A 19 -5.23 -14.36 2.32
N ASP A 20 -5.83 -13.26 2.83
CA ASP A 20 -7.21 -13.21 3.32
C ASP A 20 -8.05 -12.14 2.59
N CYS A 21 -7.76 -11.89 1.31
CA CYS A 21 -8.27 -10.76 0.54
C CYS A 21 -9.82 -10.70 0.50
N PRO A 22 -10.45 -9.62 1.01
CA PRO A 22 -11.91 -9.49 1.04
C PRO A 22 -12.49 -9.30 -0.35
N GLN A 23 -11.80 -8.56 -1.22
CA GLN A 23 -12.20 -8.32 -2.61
C GLN A 23 -12.40 -9.63 -3.40
N ALA A 24 -11.47 -10.58 -3.27
CA ALA A 24 -11.61 -11.90 -3.93
C ALA A 24 -12.64 -12.82 -3.27
N LYS A 25 -13.02 -12.56 -2.02
CA LYS A 25 -14.04 -13.35 -1.31
C LYS A 25 -15.45 -12.87 -1.59
N TYR A 26 -15.64 -11.56 -1.70
CA TYR A 26 -16.96 -10.93 -1.63
C TYR A 26 -17.31 -10.11 -2.87
N GLU A 27 -16.32 -9.64 -3.63
CA GLU A 27 -16.50 -8.68 -4.74
C GLU A 27 -16.12 -9.25 -6.11
N GLY A 28 -15.91 -10.58 -6.20
CA GLY A 28 -15.73 -11.27 -7.49
C GLY A 28 -14.32 -11.21 -8.08
N TYR A 29 -13.36 -10.56 -7.42
CA TYR A 29 -11.99 -10.45 -7.91
C TYR A 29 -11.36 -11.82 -8.12
N ASP A 30 -10.47 -11.92 -9.10
CA ASP A 30 -9.74 -13.15 -9.37
C ASP A 30 -8.95 -13.57 -8.12
N LYS A 31 -9.10 -14.83 -7.70
CA LYS A 31 -8.51 -15.35 -6.46
C LYS A 31 -6.98 -15.34 -6.48
N LEU A 32 -6.37 -15.42 -7.66
CA LEU A 32 -4.93 -15.34 -7.85
C LEU A 32 -4.49 -13.88 -7.90
N TYR A 33 -5.22 -13.01 -8.59
CA TYR A 33 -4.78 -11.62 -8.85
C TYR A 33 -5.11 -10.65 -7.72
N ARG A 34 -6.32 -10.72 -7.16
CA ARG A 34 -6.77 -9.84 -6.06
C ARG A 34 -6.56 -8.38 -6.45
N CYS A 35 -6.00 -7.56 -5.55
CA CYS A 35 -5.67 -6.15 -5.83
C CYS A 35 -4.39 -5.97 -6.70
N CYS A 36 -3.71 -7.03 -7.13
CA CYS A 36 -2.52 -6.94 -8.00
C CYS A 36 -2.87 -6.71 -9.48
N SER A 37 -3.89 -5.89 -9.74
CA SER A 37 -4.35 -5.47 -11.08
C SER A 37 -3.85 -4.07 -11.43
N TYR A 38 -2.62 -3.75 -11.01
CA TYR A 38 -1.94 -2.51 -11.36
C TYR A 38 -0.43 -2.72 -11.49
N HIS A 39 0.24 -1.77 -12.15
CA HIS A 39 1.68 -1.75 -12.36
C HIS A 39 2.36 -0.75 -11.40
N PRO A 40 2.88 -1.18 -10.23
CA PRO A 40 3.54 -0.29 -9.29
C PRO A 40 4.86 0.24 -9.83
N ALA A 41 5.19 1.48 -9.46
CA ALA A 41 6.55 1.99 -9.57
C ALA A 41 7.43 1.30 -8.52
N VAL A 42 8.38 0.44 -8.93
CA VAL A 42 9.31 -0.23 -8.02
C VAL A 42 10.72 0.34 -8.21
N PRO A 43 11.26 1.08 -7.23
CA PRO A 43 12.58 1.71 -7.29
C PRO A 43 13.74 0.76 -7.64
N ASN A 44 14.74 1.31 -8.33
CA ASN A 44 15.95 0.60 -8.77
C ASN A 44 16.67 -0.14 -7.62
N PHE A 45 16.75 0.45 -6.43
CA PHE A 45 17.43 -0.15 -5.30
C PHE A 45 16.62 -1.30 -4.69
N LEU A 46 15.29 -1.24 -4.69
CA LEU A 46 14.44 -2.37 -4.27
C LEU A 46 14.58 -3.53 -5.24
N LEU A 47 14.60 -3.27 -6.54
CA LEU A 47 14.91 -4.28 -7.56
C LEU A 47 16.35 -4.83 -7.39
N GLY A 48 17.30 -3.97 -7.02
CA GLY A 48 18.68 -4.34 -6.67
C GLY A 48 18.77 -5.31 -5.50
N LEU A 49 18.00 -5.06 -4.44
CA LEU A 49 17.86 -5.94 -3.29
C LEU A 49 17.16 -7.24 -3.68
N ALA A 50 16.10 -7.17 -4.50
CA ALA A 50 15.38 -8.33 -5.02
C ALA A 50 16.30 -9.27 -5.83
N LEU A 51 17.26 -8.73 -6.58
CA LEU A 51 18.24 -9.52 -7.32
C LEU A 51 19.17 -10.38 -6.42
N LYS A 52 19.17 -10.19 -5.10
CA LYS A 52 19.89 -11.05 -4.13
C LYS A 52 19.08 -12.30 -3.76
N ASP A 53 17.75 -12.24 -3.79
CA ASP A 53 16.85 -13.36 -3.54
C ASP A 53 16.61 -14.20 -4.81
N LYS A 54 16.47 -15.53 -4.70
CA LYS A 54 16.33 -16.41 -5.86
C LYS A 54 15.00 -16.23 -6.60
N VAL A 55 13.89 -16.15 -5.87
CA VAL A 55 12.54 -16.05 -6.45
C VAL A 55 12.34 -14.64 -7.02
N ALA A 56 12.71 -13.62 -6.24
CA ALA A 56 12.58 -12.24 -6.66
C ALA A 56 13.51 -11.92 -7.84
N ARG A 57 14.74 -12.47 -7.90
CA ARG A 57 15.64 -12.33 -9.05
C ARG A 57 14.99 -12.76 -10.36
N ALA A 58 14.35 -13.94 -10.39
CA ALA A 58 13.69 -14.44 -11.60
C ALA A 58 12.58 -13.49 -12.08
N ALA A 59 11.84 -12.87 -11.16
CA ALA A 59 10.82 -11.88 -11.50
C ALA A 59 11.43 -10.59 -12.07
N VAL A 60 12.53 -10.09 -11.48
CA VAL A 60 13.24 -8.90 -12.00
C VAL A 60 13.87 -9.18 -13.37
N GLU A 61 14.44 -10.36 -13.58
CA GLU A 61 14.97 -10.77 -14.89
C GLU A 61 13.85 -10.89 -15.93
N ASN A 62 12.67 -11.40 -15.56
CA ASN A 62 11.50 -11.40 -16.44
C ASN A 62 11.09 -9.98 -16.84
N LEU A 63 11.05 -9.03 -15.90
CA LEU A 63 10.80 -7.61 -16.20
C LEU A 63 11.84 -7.04 -17.17
N TYR A 64 13.12 -7.40 -17.01
CA TYR A 64 14.19 -7.00 -17.93
C TYR A 64 13.94 -7.49 -19.36
N TYR A 65 13.58 -8.77 -19.51
CA TYR A 65 13.30 -9.37 -20.82
C TYR A 65 12.05 -8.77 -21.48
N LEU A 66 11.01 -8.50 -20.70
CA LEU A 66 9.80 -7.83 -21.17
C LEU A 66 10.03 -6.37 -21.56
N GLY A 67 11.11 -5.75 -21.08
CA GLY A 67 11.40 -4.34 -21.31
C GLY A 67 10.73 -3.40 -20.32
N GLY A 68 10.40 -3.88 -19.11
CA GLY A 68 9.79 -3.07 -18.05
C GLY A 68 10.74 -2.18 -17.28
N LEU A 69 12.06 -2.27 -17.51
CA LEU A 69 13.05 -1.58 -16.68
C LEU A 69 13.60 -0.30 -17.34
N VAL A 70 13.55 0.80 -16.59
CA VAL A 70 14.17 2.10 -16.87
C VAL A 70 15.10 2.47 -15.71
N PRO A 71 15.96 3.50 -15.82
CA PRO A 71 16.96 3.82 -14.78
C PRO A 71 16.41 3.91 -13.35
N GLU A 72 15.20 4.44 -13.16
CA GLU A 72 14.57 4.55 -11.83
C GLU A 72 14.00 3.25 -11.28
N GLY A 73 13.91 2.19 -12.11
CA GLY A 73 13.37 0.89 -11.72
C GLY A 73 12.32 0.37 -12.69
N PHE A 74 11.27 -0.26 -12.15
CA PHE A 74 10.09 -0.66 -12.91
C PHE A 74 9.09 0.49 -12.89
N LEU A 75 8.82 1.10 -14.04
CA LEU A 75 7.83 2.16 -14.21
C LEU A 75 6.80 1.76 -15.27
N ARG A 76 5.54 2.12 -15.04
CA ARG A 76 4.45 1.91 -16.00
C ARG A 76 4.68 2.71 -17.28
N THR A 77 4.27 2.14 -18.40
CA THR A 77 4.28 2.83 -19.71
C THR A 77 2.96 3.58 -19.97
N PRO A 78 2.89 4.40 -21.03
CA PRO A 78 1.62 5.01 -21.43
C PRO A 78 0.51 4.01 -21.78
N HIS A 79 0.85 2.89 -22.44
CA HIS A 79 -0.13 1.86 -22.76
C HIS A 79 -0.65 1.17 -21.50
N GLN A 80 0.24 0.86 -20.55
CA GLN A 80 -0.15 0.28 -19.26
C GLN A 80 -1.02 1.23 -18.42
N TRP A 81 -0.78 2.55 -18.53
CA TRP A 81 -1.62 3.56 -17.89
C TRP A 81 -3.03 3.60 -18.48
N ILE A 82 -3.15 3.62 -19.81
CA ILE A 82 -4.45 3.57 -20.48
C ILE A 82 -5.19 2.26 -20.17
N ASP A 83 -4.51 1.11 -20.18
CA ASP A 83 -5.13 -0.16 -19.84
C ASP A 83 -5.73 -0.16 -18.43
N TYR A 84 -5.00 0.44 -17.47
CA TYR A 84 -5.46 0.59 -16.09
C TYR A 84 -6.72 1.45 -16.00
N LEU A 85 -6.73 2.64 -16.62
CA LEU A 85 -7.90 3.51 -16.62
C LEU A 85 -9.10 2.86 -17.35
N ALA A 86 -8.85 2.14 -18.44
CA ALA A 86 -9.88 1.39 -19.13
C ALA A 86 -10.46 0.26 -18.27
N ASP A 87 -9.64 -0.40 -17.44
CA ASP A 87 -10.13 -1.43 -16.50
C ASP A 87 -10.90 -0.85 -15.32
N LEU A 88 -10.54 0.34 -14.84
CA LEU A 88 -11.33 1.07 -13.85
C LEU A 88 -12.71 1.44 -14.42
N SER A 89 -12.73 2.11 -15.59
CA SER A 89 -13.97 2.58 -16.22
C SER A 89 -14.92 1.45 -16.63
N ASP A 90 -14.40 0.25 -16.89
CA ASP A 90 -15.18 -0.95 -17.24
C ASP A 90 -15.66 -1.75 -16.00
N ASP A 91 -15.37 -1.31 -14.77
CA ASP A 91 -15.54 -2.08 -13.53
C ASP A 91 -14.89 -3.47 -13.57
N LYS A 92 -13.75 -3.61 -14.29
CA LYS A 92 -13.00 -4.87 -14.47
C LYS A 92 -11.72 -4.95 -13.64
N PHE A 93 -11.48 -3.95 -12.80
CA PHE A 93 -10.35 -3.96 -11.88
C PHE A 93 -10.43 -5.19 -10.95
N GLY A 94 -9.31 -5.92 -10.82
CA GLY A 94 -9.27 -7.19 -10.08
C GLY A 94 -9.62 -8.44 -10.90
N GLU A 95 -10.12 -8.29 -12.13
CA GLU A 95 -10.50 -9.40 -13.01
C GLU A 95 -9.66 -9.47 -14.29
N ALA A 96 -9.37 -8.32 -14.88
CA ALA A 96 -8.72 -8.26 -16.18
C ALA A 96 -7.24 -8.66 -16.14
N LYS A 97 -6.86 -9.57 -17.04
CA LYS A 97 -5.47 -10.06 -17.17
C LYS A 97 -4.50 -9.01 -17.73
N ARG A 98 -4.99 -7.97 -18.44
CA ARG A 98 -4.15 -7.00 -19.15
C ARG A 98 -3.41 -6.03 -18.21
N VAL A 99 -4.02 -5.70 -17.07
CA VAL A 99 -3.41 -4.84 -16.02
C VAL A 99 -2.76 -5.64 -14.89
N ARG A 100 -2.70 -6.96 -15.05
CA ARG A 100 -2.15 -7.85 -14.02
C ARG A 100 -0.67 -7.54 -13.80
N CYS A 101 -0.30 -7.31 -12.54
CA CYS A 101 1.07 -7.05 -12.16
C CYS A 101 2.01 -8.20 -12.63
N PRO A 102 3.10 -7.91 -13.37
CA PRO A 102 4.03 -8.92 -13.87
C PRO A 102 4.82 -9.62 -12.76
N ASN A 103 4.77 -9.09 -11.53
CA ASN A 103 5.42 -9.69 -10.38
C ASN A 103 4.57 -10.78 -9.70
N ILE A 104 3.34 -11.00 -10.15
CA ILE A 104 2.49 -12.04 -9.57
C ILE A 104 2.86 -13.42 -10.10
N ASN A 105 2.94 -14.40 -9.22
CA ASN A 105 3.10 -15.79 -9.59
C ASN A 105 1.75 -16.35 -10.06
N GLU A 106 1.65 -16.71 -11.33
CA GLU A 106 0.39 -17.16 -11.91
C GLU A 106 -0.11 -18.50 -11.35
N THR A 107 0.76 -19.30 -10.75
CA THR A 107 0.40 -20.62 -10.22
C THR A 107 -0.23 -20.53 -8.83
N ASN A 108 0.22 -19.60 -7.99
CA ASN A 108 -0.21 -19.52 -6.59
C ASN A 108 -0.73 -18.13 -6.17
N GLY A 109 -0.67 -17.13 -7.06
CA GLY A 109 -1.10 -15.75 -6.82
C GLY A 109 -0.15 -14.91 -5.96
N PHE A 110 0.93 -15.46 -5.41
CA PHE A 110 1.84 -14.71 -4.54
C PHE A 110 2.72 -13.74 -5.33
N CYS A 111 3.06 -12.60 -4.73
CA CYS A 111 4.00 -11.65 -5.32
C CYS A 111 5.43 -12.20 -5.22
N ASN A 112 6.10 -12.40 -6.35
CA ASN A 112 7.48 -12.89 -6.40
C ASN A 112 8.50 -11.89 -5.82
N ILE A 113 8.13 -10.61 -5.70
CA ILE A 113 8.95 -9.57 -5.06
C ILE A 113 8.38 -9.09 -3.73
N TYR A 114 7.57 -9.90 -3.01
CA TYR A 114 6.79 -9.45 -1.85
C TYR A 114 7.58 -8.63 -0.80
N ALA A 115 8.80 -9.06 -0.48
CA ALA A 115 9.69 -8.40 0.48
C ALA A 115 10.38 -7.12 -0.05
N PHE A 116 10.29 -6.86 -1.36
CA PHE A 116 10.91 -5.75 -2.08
C PHE A 116 9.88 -4.89 -2.80
N ARG A 117 8.63 -4.93 -2.33
CA ARG A 117 7.54 -4.09 -2.86
C ARG A 117 7.78 -2.64 -2.46
N ASN A 118 7.32 -1.72 -3.29
CA ASN A 118 7.36 -0.29 -3.02
C ASN A 118 6.39 0.11 -1.90
N GLY A 119 6.39 1.39 -1.54
CA GLY A 119 5.51 2.00 -0.55
C GLY A 119 4.06 1.64 -0.78
N VAL A 120 3.53 1.96 -1.98
CA VAL A 120 2.12 1.72 -2.36
C VAL A 120 1.68 0.29 -2.08
N CYS A 121 2.39 -0.70 -2.62
CA CYS A 121 2.06 -2.11 -2.39
C CYS A 121 2.15 -2.55 -0.92
N SER A 122 2.97 -1.87 -0.12
CA SER A 122 3.25 -2.24 1.28
C SER A 122 2.32 -1.56 2.27
N THR A 123 1.65 -0.48 1.87
CA THR A 123 0.75 0.32 2.71
C THR A 123 -0.70 0.32 2.23
N PHE A 124 -1.00 -0.27 1.08
CA PHE A 124 -2.37 -0.32 0.55
C PHE A 124 -3.22 -1.41 1.23
N PHE A 125 -4.40 -1.00 1.71
CA PHE A 125 -5.43 -1.89 2.25
C PHE A 125 -6.81 -1.50 1.72
N CYS A 126 -7.50 -2.45 1.07
CA CYS A 126 -8.85 -2.21 0.51
C CYS A 126 -9.92 -2.04 1.60
N LEU A 127 -9.73 -2.67 2.76
CA LEU A 127 -10.52 -2.44 3.97
C LEU A 127 -9.56 -2.15 5.12
N ASN A 128 -9.82 -1.07 5.85
CA ASN A 128 -9.00 -0.65 6.98
C ASN A 128 -9.67 -1.08 8.30
N ASP A 129 -9.01 -1.96 9.05
CA ASP A 129 -9.44 -2.46 10.36
C ASP A 129 -9.62 -1.33 11.36
N ASN A 130 -8.89 -0.22 11.22
CA ASN A 130 -9.00 0.93 12.11
C ASN A 130 -9.84 2.08 11.53
N GLY A 131 -10.69 1.75 10.53
CA GLY A 131 -11.58 2.70 9.88
C GLY A 131 -10.84 3.88 9.25
N ASP A 132 -11.49 5.05 9.26
CA ASP A 132 -10.99 6.26 8.59
C ASP A 132 -9.62 6.72 9.12
N PHE A 133 -9.32 6.50 10.42
CA PHE A 133 -8.01 6.85 10.97
C PHE A 133 -6.91 5.89 10.53
N GLY A 134 -7.22 4.60 10.39
CA GLY A 134 -6.32 3.62 9.78
C GLY A 134 -6.02 4.00 8.34
N ALA A 135 -7.07 4.25 7.54
CA ALA A 135 -6.94 4.67 6.15
C ALA A 135 -6.05 5.90 6.00
N LYS A 136 -6.34 6.98 6.74
CA LYS A 136 -5.53 8.20 6.70
C LYS A 136 -4.09 8.01 7.19
N PHE A 137 -3.87 7.15 8.19
CA PHE A 137 -2.51 6.83 8.61
C PHE A 137 -1.72 6.12 7.50
N TRP A 138 -2.32 5.11 6.86
CA TRP A 138 -1.70 4.36 5.78
C TRP A 138 -1.48 5.20 4.52
N GLU A 139 -2.44 6.05 4.15
CA GLU A 139 -2.30 7.02 3.06
C GLU A 139 -1.10 7.96 3.30
N SER A 140 -1.03 8.62 4.47
CA SER A 140 0.10 9.51 4.78
C SER A 140 1.43 8.76 4.85
N LEU A 141 1.44 7.52 5.36
CA LEU A 141 2.65 6.70 5.37
C LEU A 141 3.06 6.29 3.96
N GLN A 142 2.10 5.94 3.10
CA GLN A 142 2.33 5.61 1.70
C GLN A 142 3.01 6.77 0.97
N GLU A 143 2.47 7.98 1.12
CA GLU A 143 2.98 9.18 0.48
C GLU A 143 4.41 9.48 0.93
N MET A 144 4.64 9.48 2.25
CA MET A 144 5.97 9.68 2.83
C MET A 144 6.98 8.63 2.31
N VAL A 145 6.61 7.35 2.31
CA VAL A 145 7.49 6.28 1.83
C VAL A 145 7.76 6.39 0.33
N SER A 146 6.74 6.72 -0.48
CA SER A 146 6.89 6.86 -1.94
C SER A 146 7.83 8.02 -2.29
N GLN A 147 7.71 9.16 -1.60
CA GLN A 147 8.62 10.30 -1.76
C GLN A 147 10.06 9.92 -1.37
N MET A 148 10.24 9.20 -0.24
CA MET A 148 11.56 8.67 0.13
C MET A 148 12.13 7.74 -0.92
N GLU A 149 11.30 6.85 -1.48
CA GLU A 149 11.69 5.89 -2.50
C GLU A 149 12.16 6.58 -3.79
N PHE A 150 11.46 7.62 -4.25
CA PHE A 150 11.90 8.42 -5.40
C PHE A 150 13.22 9.14 -5.12
N ALA A 151 13.33 9.81 -3.97
CA ALA A 151 14.55 10.50 -3.57
C ALA A 151 15.76 9.55 -3.50
N LEU A 152 15.61 8.39 -2.86
CA LEU A 152 16.67 7.39 -2.73
C LEU A 152 17.04 6.76 -4.08
N SER A 153 16.06 6.52 -4.96
CA SER A 153 16.26 6.00 -6.31
C SER A 153 17.13 6.94 -7.15
N GLN A 154 16.79 8.23 -7.14
CA GLN A 154 17.52 9.27 -7.87
C GLN A 154 18.90 9.53 -7.26
N TRP A 155 19.00 9.62 -5.93
CA TRP A 155 20.27 9.75 -5.24
C TRP A 155 21.22 8.60 -5.57
N ALA A 156 20.74 7.35 -5.54
CA ALA A 156 21.58 6.19 -5.83
C ALA A 156 22.14 6.22 -7.26
N LEU A 157 21.32 6.61 -8.25
CA LEU A 157 21.77 6.81 -9.62
C LEU A 157 22.87 7.89 -9.72
N ASP A 158 22.65 9.03 -9.07
CA ASP A 158 23.62 10.14 -9.07
C ASP A 158 24.97 9.74 -8.46
N GLN A 159 24.95 9.02 -7.33
CA GLN A 159 26.17 8.52 -6.69
C GLN A 159 26.95 7.53 -7.57
N LEU A 160 26.26 6.79 -8.45
CA LEU A 160 26.88 5.89 -9.43
C LEU A 160 27.33 6.62 -10.70
N GLY A 161 27.28 7.96 -10.72
CA GLY A 161 27.69 8.80 -11.85
C GLY A 161 26.69 8.77 -13.02
N PHE A 162 25.43 8.44 -12.75
CA PHE A 162 24.34 8.59 -13.72
C PHE A 162 23.80 10.02 -13.66
N ASN A 163 23.64 10.67 -14.82
CA ASN A 163 23.14 12.04 -14.86
C ASN A 163 21.61 12.04 -14.79
N VAL A 164 21.07 12.14 -13.57
CA VAL A 164 19.63 12.14 -13.27
C VAL A 164 18.90 13.25 -14.04
N LYS A 165 19.42 14.49 -14.02
CA LYS A 165 18.84 15.63 -14.75
C LYS A 165 18.74 15.37 -16.26
N ALA A 166 19.77 14.78 -16.86
CA ALA A 166 19.76 14.44 -18.27
C ALA A 166 18.75 13.32 -18.58
N TYR A 167 18.54 12.38 -17.65
CA TYR A 167 17.54 11.33 -17.79
C TYR A 167 16.11 11.88 -17.77
N PHE A 168 15.75 12.72 -16.79
CA PHE A 168 14.43 13.37 -16.78
C PHE A 168 14.22 14.31 -17.98
N SER A 169 15.27 15.02 -18.42
CA SER A 169 15.23 15.78 -19.68
C SER A 169 14.98 14.89 -20.91
N ARG A 170 15.46 13.65 -20.91
CA ARG A 170 15.16 12.67 -21.97
C ARG A 170 13.71 12.19 -21.87
N LEU A 171 13.19 11.89 -20.69
CA LEU A 171 11.77 11.57 -20.50
C LEU A 171 10.87 12.68 -21.05
N ASP A 172 11.11 13.95 -20.68
CA ASP A 172 10.36 15.09 -21.21
C ASP A 172 10.40 15.19 -22.74
N LYS A 173 11.52 14.81 -23.37
CA LYS A 173 11.65 14.79 -24.84
C LYS A 173 10.85 13.68 -25.50
N LEU A 174 10.37 12.69 -24.74
CA LEU A 174 9.46 11.65 -25.21
C LEU A 174 7.99 12.08 -25.17
N ALA A 175 7.63 13.15 -24.47
CA ALA A 175 6.27 13.68 -24.39
C ALA A 175 5.54 13.84 -25.77
N PRO A 176 6.17 14.34 -26.85
CA PRO A 176 5.51 14.42 -28.16
C PRO A 176 5.39 13.08 -28.89
N LYS A 177 5.96 11.99 -28.36
CA LYS A 177 6.08 10.67 -29.00
C LYS A 177 5.54 9.53 -28.13
N LEU A 178 4.66 9.80 -27.16
CA LEU A 178 4.19 8.79 -26.20
C LEU A 178 3.62 7.53 -26.83
N LYS A 179 2.97 7.64 -27.99
CA LYS A 179 2.45 6.48 -28.73
C LYS A 179 3.54 5.51 -29.20
N ASP A 180 4.76 5.98 -29.38
CA ASP A 180 5.88 5.21 -29.91
C ASP A 180 6.81 4.66 -28.80
N VAL A 181 6.59 5.05 -27.54
CA VAL A 181 7.55 4.72 -26.46
C VAL A 181 7.38 3.30 -25.93
N ALA A 182 6.19 2.73 -26.10
CA ALA A 182 5.82 1.40 -25.63
C ALA A 182 5.42 0.46 -26.78
N ASP A 183 5.77 -0.80 -26.62
CA ASP A 183 5.50 -1.86 -27.58
C ASP A 183 4.00 -2.20 -27.58
N PRO A 184 3.33 -2.24 -28.74
CA PRO A 184 1.88 -2.48 -28.80
C PRO A 184 1.47 -3.94 -28.49
N THR A 185 2.43 -4.87 -28.41
CA THR A 185 2.16 -6.28 -28.09
C THR A 185 2.43 -6.57 -26.63
N THR A 186 3.55 -6.07 -26.09
CA THR A 186 3.92 -6.33 -24.69
C THR A 186 3.47 -5.24 -23.73
N HIS A 187 3.13 -4.05 -24.24
CA HIS A 187 2.81 -2.83 -23.50
C HIS A 187 3.96 -2.30 -22.63
N PHE A 188 5.16 -2.88 -22.72
CA PHE A 188 6.37 -2.41 -22.04
C PHE A 188 7.18 -1.46 -22.92
N TRP A 189 8.27 -0.90 -22.39
CA TRP A 189 9.10 0.07 -23.12
C TRP A 189 9.77 -0.56 -24.34
N THR A 190 9.69 0.11 -25.50
CA THR A 190 10.40 -0.36 -26.70
C THR A 190 11.91 -0.36 -26.47
N GLU A 191 12.63 -1.22 -27.18
CA GLU A 191 14.10 -1.27 -27.12
C GLU A 191 14.73 0.09 -27.44
N LYS A 192 14.18 0.80 -28.43
CA LYS A 192 14.60 2.15 -28.83
C LYS A 192 14.46 3.14 -27.66
N THR A 193 13.34 3.12 -26.96
CA THR A 193 13.11 3.98 -25.79
C THR A 193 14.07 3.63 -24.66
N ARG A 194 14.24 2.34 -24.35
CA ARG A 194 15.18 1.90 -23.31
C ARG A 194 16.61 2.33 -23.61
N LYS A 195 17.12 2.11 -24.83
CA LYS A 195 18.44 2.59 -25.27
C LYS A 195 18.59 4.10 -25.07
N TYR A 196 17.54 4.86 -25.40
CA TYR A 196 17.55 6.31 -25.24
C TYR A 196 17.61 6.75 -23.77
N LEU A 197 16.79 6.14 -22.89
CA LEU A 197 16.74 6.47 -21.46
C LEU A 197 18.02 6.04 -20.74
N TRP A 198 18.46 4.80 -20.94
CA TRP A 198 19.66 4.24 -20.29
C TRP A 198 20.98 4.82 -20.84
N GLY A 199 21.00 5.21 -22.12
CA GLY A 199 22.21 5.73 -22.78
C GLY A 199 23.38 4.75 -22.66
N ARG A 200 24.51 5.21 -22.09
CA ARG A 200 25.74 4.40 -21.94
C ARG A 200 25.59 3.18 -21.00
N LEU A 201 24.55 3.16 -20.16
CA LEU A 201 24.28 2.06 -19.24
C LEU A 201 23.31 1.03 -19.81
N TYR A 202 22.85 1.21 -21.05
CA TYR A 202 22.04 0.20 -21.72
C TYR A 202 22.84 -1.11 -21.85
N GLY A 203 22.22 -2.24 -21.52
CA GLY A 203 22.88 -3.54 -21.38
C GLY A 203 23.57 -3.78 -20.04
N LYS A 204 23.53 -2.81 -19.10
CA LYS A 204 24.05 -2.92 -17.72
C LYS A 204 22.96 -2.68 -16.67
N GLU A 205 21.69 -2.83 -17.04
CA GLU A 205 20.53 -2.47 -16.24
C GLU A 205 20.50 -3.23 -14.91
N LEU A 206 20.60 -4.56 -14.98
CA LEU A 206 20.58 -5.42 -13.78
C LEU A 206 21.78 -5.17 -12.86
N GLN A 207 22.97 -4.91 -13.43
CA GLN A 207 24.14 -4.55 -12.63
C GLN A 207 23.93 -3.20 -11.94
N THR A 208 23.46 -2.20 -12.67
CA THR A 208 23.17 -0.87 -12.12
C THR A 208 22.19 -0.95 -10.94
N PHE A 209 21.16 -1.80 -11.03
CA PHE A 209 20.24 -2.02 -9.92
C PHE A 209 20.91 -2.69 -8.73
N ARG A 210 21.76 -3.72 -8.93
CA ARG A 210 22.54 -4.33 -7.85
C ARG A 210 23.39 -3.28 -7.13
N ASP A 211 24.07 -2.43 -7.89
CA ASP A 211 24.92 -1.36 -7.36
C ASP A 211 24.08 -0.35 -6.56
N CYS A 212 22.88 0.04 -7.04
CA CYS A 212 21.95 0.89 -6.28
C CYS A 212 21.51 0.23 -4.97
N GLY A 213 21.16 -1.06 -5.00
CA GLY A 213 20.74 -1.82 -3.82
C GLY A 213 21.86 -2.01 -2.80
N GLU A 214 23.11 -2.17 -3.25
CA GLU A 214 24.30 -2.22 -2.39
C GLU A 214 24.55 -0.87 -1.72
N LEU A 215 24.59 0.21 -2.50
CA LEU A 215 24.79 1.57 -1.99
C LEU A 215 23.75 1.96 -0.92
N ILE A 216 22.47 1.63 -1.14
CA ILE A 216 21.40 1.86 -0.15
C ILE A 216 21.60 0.99 1.10
N SER A 217 22.04 -0.26 0.94
CA SER A 217 22.33 -1.15 2.07
C SER A 217 23.47 -0.63 2.96
N GLU A 218 24.52 -0.09 2.34
CA GLU A 218 25.66 0.52 3.03
C GLU A 218 25.25 1.78 3.80
N ASN A 219 24.27 2.52 3.29
CA ASN A 219 23.77 3.75 3.86
C ASN A 219 22.47 3.58 4.68
N ARG A 220 22.11 2.35 5.09
CA ARG A 220 20.84 2.03 5.76
C ARG A 220 20.50 2.89 6.99
N ASN A 221 21.51 3.38 7.70
CA ASN A 221 21.35 4.20 8.90
C ASN A 221 21.13 5.69 8.58
N ARG A 222 21.22 6.11 7.31
CA ARG A 222 21.17 7.50 6.86
C ARG A 222 20.10 7.76 5.80
N LEU A 223 19.22 6.79 5.56
CA LEU A 223 18.24 6.86 4.46
C LEU A 223 17.27 8.03 4.59
N TRP A 224 16.91 8.38 5.83
CA TRP A 224 16.03 9.52 6.07
C TRP A 224 16.73 10.84 5.71
N GLU A 225 17.96 11.03 6.17
CA GLU A 225 18.76 12.22 5.92
C GLU A 225 19.06 12.39 4.43
N ILE A 226 19.34 11.28 3.73
CA ILE A 226 19.52 11.29 2.28
C ILE A 226 18.23 11.73 1.59
N ALA A 227 17.10 11.07 1.90
CA ALA A 227 15.82 11.37 1.26
C ALA A 227 15.36 12.81 1.53
N ALA A 228 15.45 13.28 2.77
CA ALA A 228 15.06 14.64 3.16
C ALA A 228 16.00 15.73 2.62
N GLY A 229 17.23 15.38 2.25
CA GLY A 229 18.20 16.29 1.65
C GLY A 229 18.21 16.29 0.12
N TRP A 230 17.47 15.39 -0.52
CA TRP A 230 17.44 15.27 -1.97
C TRP A 230 16.27 16.04 -2.57
N THR A 231 16.54 16.85 -3.60
CA THR A 231 15.47 17.48 -4.40
C THR A 231 15.08 16.52 -5.51
N ILE A 232 13.87 15.97 -5.43
CA ILE A 232 13.30 15.12 -6.46
C ILE A 232 13.17 15.92 -7.75
N ILE A 233 13.61 15.30 -8.85
CA ILE A 233 13.46 15.82 -10.20
C ILE A 233 12.36 15.01 -10.87
N ASP A 234 11.41 15.68 -11.50
CA ASP A 234 10.30 15.04 -12.22
C ASP A 234 10.37 15.32 -13.72
N ALA A 235 9.52 14.62 -14.50
CA ALA A 235 9.34 14.83 -15.94
C ALA A 235 7.98 15.47 -16.22
N ASP A 236 7.75 16.68 -15.69
CA ASP A 236 6.48 17.41 -15.78
C ASP A 236 5.84 17.39 -17.18
N ARG A 237 6.66 17.52 -18.24
CA ARG A 237 6.11 17.55 -19.61
C ARG A 237 5.68 16.16 -20.06
N TYR A 238 6.43 15.13 -19.66
CA TYR A 238 6.05 13.74 -19.89
C TYR A 238 4.76 13.41 -19.15
N ASP A 239 4.65 13.73 -17.87
CA ASP A 239 3.48 13.40 -17.04
C ASP A 239 2.22 14.14 -17.49
N LYS A 240 2.33 15.44 -17.80
CA LYS A 240 1.21 16.21 -18.41
C LYS A 240 0.79 15.62 -19.77
N ALA A 241 1.75 15.13 -20.57
CA ALA A 241 1.43 14.49 -21.83
C ALA A 241 0.78 13.11 -21.65
N MET A 242 1.16 12.36 -20.61
CA MET A 242 0.53 11.10 -20.19
C MET A 242 -0.95 11.31 -19.85
N ASN A 243 -1.26 12.34 -19.07
CA ASN A 243 -2.66 12.67 -18.73
C ASN A 243 -3.44 13.16 -19.96
N LYS A 244 -2.81 13.97 -20.82
CA LYS A 244 -3.45 14.48 -22.04
C LYS A 244 -3.74 13.39 -23.10
N MET A 245 -2.95 12.32 -23.14
CA MET A 245 -3.19 11.23 -24.11
C MET A 245 -4.29 10.26 -23.70
N VAL A 246 -4.79 10.35 -22.45
CA VAL A 246 -5.91 9.55 -21.98
C VAL A 246 -7.16 9.85 -22.84
N PRO A 247 -7.78 8.81 -23.44
CA PRO A 247 -9.05 8.95 -24.16
C PRO A 247 -10.12 9.65 -23.31
N LYS A 248 -10.99 10.44 -23.95
CA LYS A 248 -11.97 11.28 -23.22
C LYS A 248 -12.91 10.46 -22.34
N GLU A 249 -13.26 9.27 -22.81
CA GLU A 249 -14.07 8.29 -22.09
C GLU A 249 -13.45 7.86 -20.76
N TYR A 250 -12.13 7.94 -20.58
CA TYR A 250 -11.43 7.54 -19.35
C TYR A 250 -10.90 8.71 -18.52
N GLN A 251 -11.11 9.96 -18.95
CA GLN A 251 -10.59 11.14 -18.23
C GLN A 251 -11.21 11.32 -16.84
N HIS A 252 -12.39 10.76 -16.60
CA HIS A 252 -13.08 10.82 -15.31
C HIS A 252 -12.47 9.90 -14.24
N GLU A 253 -11.63 8.95 -14.65
CA GLU A 253 -10.90 8.04 -13.76
C GLU A 253 -9.56 8.62 -13.30
N ILE A 254 -9.12 9.72 -13.91
CA ILE A 254 -7.90 10.42 -13.48
C ILE A 254 -8.26 11.22 -12.22
N ASP A 255 -7.51 11.02 -11.15
CA ASP A 255 -7.65 11.85 -9.96
C ASP A 255 -7.44 13.33 -10.35
N PRO A 256 -8.37 14.25 -10.04
CA PRO A 256 -8.15 15.67 -10.30
C PRO A 256 -6.84 16.19 -9.72
N ASP A 257 -6.40 15.63 -8.58
CA ASP A 257 -5.15 16.00 -7.92
C ASP A 257 -3.92 15.58 -8.76
N ASP A 258 -4.03 14.53 -9.61
CA ASP A 258 -2.98 14.12 -10.56
C ASP A 258 -2.83 15.10 -11.74
N LEU A 259 -3.78 16.02 -11.94
CA LEU A 259 -3.75 17.00 -13.04
C LEU A 259 -3.06 18.31 -12.65
N GLU A 260 -3.03 18.61 -11.37
CA GLU A 260 -2.37 19.80 -10.84
C GLU A 260 -0.88 19.49 -10.60
N PRO A 261 0.05 20.43 -10.84
CA PRO A 261 1.41 20.25 -10.39
C PRO A 261 1.37 20.15 -8.86
N GLY A 262 1.59 18.95 -8.33
CA GLY A 262 1.54 18.71 -6.89
C GLY A 262 2.44 19.70 -6.15
N GLU A 263 1.92 20.31 -5.09
CA GLU A 263 2.78 21.01 -4.16
C GLU A 263 3.70 19.98 -3.51
N ASN A 264 4.99 20.03 -3.84
CA ASN A 264 5.98 19.14 -3.25
C ASN A 264 6.06 19.38 -1.75
N MET A 265 5.35 18.57 -0.97
CA MET A 265 5.47 18.54 0.47
C MET A 265 6.88 18.12 0.86
N SER A 266 7.46 18.85 1.80
CA SER A 266 8.74 18.44 2.39
C SER A 266 8.59 17.13 3.16
N MET A 267 9.69 16.39 3.29
CA MET A 267 9.73 15.18 4.11
C MET A 267 9.28 15.44 5.56
N GLN A 268 9.50 16.65 6.08
CA GLN A 268 9.08 17.05 7.42
C GLN A 268 7.56 17.25 7.53
N GLU A 269 6.91 17.78 6.49
CA GLU A 269 5.45 17.93 6.43
C GLU A 269 4.77 16.56 6.32
N LEU A 270 5.27 15.69 5.43
CA LEU A 270 4.78 14.31 5.30
C LEU A 270 4.90 13.55 6.64
N LEU A 271 6.03 13.69 7.33
CA LEU A 271 6.21 13.11 8.66
C LEU A 271 5.25 13.71 9.69
N ALA A 272 4.95 15.01 9.61
CA ALA A 272 3.99 15.65 10.50
C ALA A 272 2.59 15.07 10.33
N ASP A 273 2.17 14.76 9.11
CA ASP A 273 0.89 14.10 8.84
C ASP A 273 0.87 12.65 9.33
N VAL A 274 1.94 11.88 9.06
CA VAL A 274 2.07 10.52 9.63
C VAL A 274 1.97 10.57 11.15
N ARG A 275 2.67 11.49 11.83
CA ARG A 275 2.57 11.69 13.29
C ARG A 275 1.15 12.05 13.73
N ARG A 276 0.49 12.96 13.01
CA ARG A 276 -0.86 13.43 13.31
C ARG A 276 -1.85 12.26 13.28
N TYR A 277 -1.85 11.46 12.22
CA TYR A 277 -2.76 10.33 12.10
C TYR A 277 -2.37 9.16 13.01
N TYR A 278 -1.08 8.91 13.23
CA TYR A 278 -0.61 7.93 14.21
C TYR A 278 -1.12 8.23 15.63
N ARG A 279 -1.06 9.50 16.08
CA ARG A 279 -1.60 9.89 17.39
C ARG A 279 -3.11 9.70 17.48
N ARG A 280 -3.84 9.94 16.39
CA ARG A 280 -5.30 9.75 16.36
C ARG A 280 -5.69 8.29 16.38
N LEU A 281 -4.94 7.44 15.70
CA LEU A 281 -5.13 5.99 15.64
C LEU A 281 -5.19 5.37 17.05
N TRP A 282 -4.31 5.82 17.95
CA TRP A 282 -4.20 5.29 19.31
C TRP A 282 -4.91 6.14 20.37
N LYS A 283 -5.68 7.16 19.97
CA LYS A 283 -6.40 8.03 20.89
C LYS A 283 -7.70 7.36 21.34
N VAL A 284 -7.74 6.94 22.60
CA VAL A 284 -8.98 6.47 23.24
C VAL A 284 -9.74 7.69 23.81
N PRO A 285 -11.01 7.94 23.40
CA PRO A 285 -11.84 8.99 23.99
C PRO A 285 -12.17 8.69 25.46
N GLY A 286 -12.72 9.69 26.17
CA GLY A 286 -13.01 9.60 27.61
C GLY A 286 -13.99 8.49 28.01
N ALA A 287 -15.28 8.82 28.08
CA ALA A 287 -16.31 7.83 28.35
C ALA A 287 -16.68 7.08 27.07
N LEU A 288 -16.72 5.75 27.14
CA LEU A 288 -17.09 4.87 26.03
C LEU A 288 -18.31 4.02 26.40
N GLU A 289 -19.03 3.57 25.38
CA GLU A 289 -20.04 2.53 25.45
C GLU A 289 -19.95 1.59 24.24
N LEU A 290 -20.52 0.39 24.38
CA LEU A 290 -20.62 -0.58 23.30
C LEU A 290 -21.64 -0.06 22.26
N SER A 291 -21.21 0.04 21.02
CA SER A 291 -22.05 0.51 19.92
C SER A 291 -23.32 -0.34 19.82
N PRO A 292 -24.51 0.27 19.62
CA PRO A 292 -25.75 -0.49 19.40
C PRO A 292 -25.77 -1.20 18.03
N ARG A 293 -24.75 -0.97 17.20
CA ARG A 293 -24.50 -1.67 15.92
C ARG A 293 -23.63 -2.92 16.10
N ALA A 294 -23.05 -3.14 17.28
CA ALA A 294 -22.20 -4.29 17.57
C ALA A 294 -22.99 -5.39 18.27
N ARG A 295 -23.02 -6.60 17.69
CA ARG A 295 -23.66 -7.78 18.30
C ARG A 295 -22.62 -8.86 18.55
N ILE A 296 -22.52 -9.32 19.80
CA ILE A 296 -21.64 -10.41 20.18
C ILE A 296 -22.48 -11.67 20.40
N THR A 297 -22.26 -12.71 19.61
CA THR A 297 -22.92 -14.02 19.70
C THR A 297 -21.90 -15.12 19.98
N LYS A 298 -22.37 -16.32 20.36
CA LYS A 298 -21.50 -17.51 20.36
C LYS A 298 -21.18 -17.87 18.93
N ASN A 299 -19.93 -18.23 18.67
CA ASN A 299 -19.53 -18.73 17.36
C ASN A 299 -20.25 -20.06 17.08
N PRO A 300 -21.01 -20.19 15.97
CA PRO A 300 -21.85 -21.36 15.73
C PRO A 300 -21.06 -22.65 15.41
N ALA A 301 -19.72 -22.59 15.25
CA ALA A 301 -18.82 -23.73 15.04
C ALA A 301 -19.05 -24.58 13.77
N ASP A 302 -20.16 -24.35 13.06
CA ASP A 302 -20.65 -25.17 11.95
C ASP A 302 -20.18 -24.67 10.57
N CYS A 303 -19.85 -23.39 10.41
CA CYS A 303 -19.37 -22.84 9.15
C CYS A 303 -17.86 -23.07 8.92
N LYS A 304 -17.45 -23.18 7.65
CA LYS A 304 -16.04 -23.41 7.25
C LYS A 304 -15.10 -22.35 7.83
N GLU A 305 -15.51 -21.08 7.76
CA GLU A 305 -14.74 -19.95 8.28
C GLU A 305 -14.51 -20.05 9.80
N SER A 306 -15.52 -20.51 10.54
CA SER A 306 -15.38 -20.80 11.96
C SER A 306 -14.36 -21.91 12.18
N ARG A 307 -14.40 -23.03 11.45
CA ARG A 307 -13.48 -24.16 11.73
C ARG A 307 -12.01 -23.78 11.64
N ASP A 308 -11.66 -22.92 10.69
CA ASP A 308 -10.27 -22.49 10.47
C ASP A 308 -9.79 -21.46 11.52
N LYS A 309 -10.71 -20.67 12.10
CA LYS A 309 -10.39 -19.55 13.02
C LYS A 309 -10.86 -19.74 14.48
N ALA A 310 -11.63 -20.79 14.80
CA ALA A 310 -12.41 -20.86 16.05
C ALA A 310 -11.81 -21.64 17.22
N SER A 311 -10.70 -22.35 17.05
CA SER A 311 -10.20 -23.22 18.13
C SER A 311 -9.94 -22.47 19.45
N ASP A 312 -9.60 -21.17 19.38
CA ASP A 312 -9.37 -20.27 20.51
C ASP A 312 -10.36 -19.08 20.59
N ARG A 313 -11.29 -18.95 19.64
CA ARG A 313 -12.20 -17.81 19.48
C ARG A 313 -13.67 -18.25 19.49
N PRO A 314 -14.27 -18.48 20.68
CA PRO A 314 -15.60 -19.05 20.82
C PRO A 314 -16.74 -18.04 20.60
N TYR A 315 -16.43 -16.78 20.29
CA TYR A 315 -17.40 -15.73 20.06
C TYR A 315 -17.22 -15.09 18.70
N MET A 316 -18.31 -14.55 18.17
CA MET A 316 -18.34 -13.79 16.94
C MET A 316 -18.93 -12.41 17.24
N LEU A 317 -18.26 -11.37 16.76
CA LEU A 317 -18.72 -10.00 16.72
C LEU A 317 -19.23 -9.70 15.31
N GLU A 318 -20.48 -9.29 15.19
CA GLU A 318 -21.07 -8.80 13.95
C GLU A 318 -21.32 -7.29 14.09
N PHE A 319 -20.86 -6.52 13.10
CA PHE A 319 -21.13 -5.10 13.03
C PHE A 319 -22.10 -4.81 11.88
N TYR A 320 -23.16 -4.06 12.15
CA TYR A 320 -24.23 -3.79 11.19
C TYR A 320 -24.11 -2.38 10.62
N SER A 321 -24.51 -2.18 9.36
CA SER A 321 -24.49 -0.86 8.69
C SER A 321 -25.38 0.19 9.36
N ARG A 322 -26.47 -0.25 10.00
CA ARG A 322 -27.42 0.59 10.75
C ARG A 322 -27.84 -0.09 12.05
N ARG A 323 -28.22 0.71 13.04
CA ARG A 323 -28.78 0.19 14.31
C ARG A 323 -30.03 -0.64 14.03
N GLY A 324 -30.01 -1.92 14.43
CA GLY A 324 -31.10 -2.86 14.19
C GLY A 324 -31.23 -3.36 12.73
N GLY A 325 -30.25 -3.07 11.87
CA GLY A 325 -30.22 -3.59 10.50
C GLY A 325 -29.92 -5.09 10.44
N THR A 326 -30.21 -5.71 9.30
CA THR A 326 -29.90 -7.13 9.03
C THR A 326 -28.64 -7.32 8.20
N SER A 327 -28.19 -6.28 7.49
CA SER A 327 -26.97 -6.28 6.69
C SER A 327 -25.75 -6.13 7.60
N VAL A 328 -24.99 -7.22 7.69
CA VAL A 328 -23.70 -7.26 8.37
C VAL A 328 -22.66 -6.62 7.45
N GLU A 329 -21.98 -5.61 7.97
CA GLU A 329 -20.89 -4.90 7.29
C GLU A 329 -19.60 -5.72 7.37
N TRP A 330 -19.27 -6.21 8.56
CA TRP A 330 -18.11 -7.09 8.78
C TRP A 330 -18.30 -7.96 10.03
N ARG A 331 -17.44 -8.98 10.15
CA ARG A 331 -17.43 -9.92 11.30
C ARG A 331 -16.02 -10.14 11.82
N GLU A 332 -15.90 -10.33 13.12
CA GLU A 332 -14.63 -10.69 13.77
C GLU A 332 -14.82 -11.79 14.81
N TYR A 333 -13.87 -12.72 14.88
CA TYR A 333 -13.87 -13.78 15.88
C TYR A 333 -13.09 -13.36 17.11
N LEU A 334 -13.73 -13.45 18.28
CA LEU A 334 -13.22 -12.94 19.55
C LEU A 334 -12.92 -14.07 20.53
N THR A 335 -11.82 -13.90 21.27
CA THR A 335 -11.53 -14.67 22.47
C THR A 335 -12.51 -14.31 23.59
N LYS A 336 -12.60 -15.16 24.61
CA LYS A 336 -13.42 -14.87 25.80
C LYS A 336 -12.97 -13.57 26.50
N ALA A 337 -11.66 -13.35 26.60
CA ALA A 337 -11.08 -12.16 27.21
C ALA A 337 -11.56 -10.87 26.53
N GLN A 338 -11.53 -10.83 25.19
CA GLN A 338 -11.98 -9.67 24.41
C GLN A 338 -13.48 -9.41 24.61
N VAL A 339 -14.30 -10.46 24.68
CA VAL A 339 -15.73 -10.33 24.96
C VAL A 339 -16.00 -9.79 26.36
N ASP A 340 -15.28 -10.27 27.37
CA ASP A 340 -15.41 -9.78 28.75
C ASP A 340 -15.02 -8.30 28.85
N ALA A 341 -13.95 -7.88 28.15
CA ALA A 341 -13.53 -6.49 28.02
C ALA A 341 -14.61 -5.62 27.35
N LEU A 342 -15.15 -6.02 26.19
CA LEU A 342 -16.20 -5.27 25.48
C LEU A 342 -17.49 -5.18 26.30
N ARG A 343 -17.86 -6.24 27.02
CA ARG A 343 -19.06 -6.26 27.86
C ARG A 343 -18.99 -5.30 29.04
N ALA A 344 -17.79 -4.89 29.47
CA ALA A 344 -17.63 -3.85 30.49
C ALA A 344 -18.25 -2.50 30.05
N PHE A 345 -18.41 -2.28 28.74
CA PHE A 345 -18.98 -1.08 28.12
C PHE A 345 -20.45 -1.22 27.71
N ARG A 346 -21.17 -2.27 28.14
CA ARG A 346 -22.64 -2.35 27.94
C ARG A 346 -23.40 -1.15 28.53
N THR A 347 -22.78 -0.48 29.49
CA THR A 347 -23.16 0.82 30.02
C THR A 347 -21.98 1.77 29.82
N PRO A 348 -22.21 3.08 29.68
CA PRO A 348 -21.14 4.08 29.65
C PRO A 348 -20.10 3.88 30.76
N ARG A 349 -18.81 3.90 30.40
CA ARG A 349 -17.66 3.78 31.32
C ARG A 349 -16.58 4.78 30.94
N GLN A 350 -16.06 5.49 31.95
CA GLN A 350 -14.83 6.27 31.78
C GLN A 350 -13.63 5.33 31.62
N VAL A 351 -12.86 5.52 30.55
CA VAL A 351 -11.57 4.84 30.39
C VAL A 351 -10.56 5.47 31.34
N ASN A 352 -10.12 4.70 32.33
CA ASN A 352 -9.11 5.09 33.30
C ASN A 352 -8.29 3.87 33.74
N GLU A 353 -7.18 4.10 34.43
CA GLU A 353 -6.26 3.05 34.86
C GLU A 353 -6.94 1.95 35.70
N LYS A 354 -7.91 2.32 36.56
CA LYS A 354 -8.67 1.35 37.36
C LYS A 354 -9.47 0.38 36.48
N LEU A 355 -10.06 0.87 35.38
CA LEU A 355 -10.75 0.02 34.41
C LEU A 355 -9.78 -0.91 33.68
N LEU A 356 -8.65 -0.38 33.21
CA LEU A 356 -7.64 -1.15 32.47
C LEU A 356 -6.97 -2.24 33.34
N ARG A 357 -6.92 -2.05 34.66
CA ARG A 357 -6.43 -3.05 35.64
C ARG A 357 -7.52 -3.97 36.18
N SER A 358 -8.77 -3.83 35.72
CA SER A 358 -9.88 -4.66 36.20
C SER A 358 -9.82 -6.10 35.67
N ARG A 359 -10.58 -7.01 36.28
CA ARG A 359 -10.68 -8.41 35.85
C ARG A 359 -11.12 -8.57 34.39
N ALA A 360 -11.89 -7.61 33.86
CA ALA A 360 -12.33 -7.64 32.45
C ALA A 360 -11.14 -7.49 31.47
N PHE A 361 -10.04 -6.89 31.92
CA PHE A 361 -8.85 -6.60 31.11
C PHE A 361 -7.60 -7.37 31.54
N SER A 362 -7.64 -8.15 32.63
CA SER A 362 -6.46 -8.79 33.19
C SER A 362 -5.77 -9.79 32.27
N THR A 363 -6.45 -10.26 31.23
CA THR A 363 -5.94 -11.19 30.22
C THR A 363 -5.73 -10.55 28.84
N ILE A 364 -6.03 -9.25 28.70
CA ILE A 364 -5.71 -8.49 27.50
C ILE A 364 -4.28 -7.98 27.65
N SER A 365 -3.38 -8.39 26.75
CA SER A 365 -1.95 -8.04 26.82
C SER A 365 -1.71 -6.54 26.74
N ASP A 366 -2.52 -5.83 25.93
CA ASP A 366 -2.50 -4.38 25.80
C ASP A 366 -3.93 -3.81 25.77
N PRO A 367 -4.50 -3.49 26.95
CA PRO A 367 -5.84 -2.93 27.08
C PRO A 367 -6.05 -1.64 26.29
N SER A 368 -5.04 -0.77 26.22
CA SER A 368 -5.14 0.55 25.59
C SER A 368 -5.25 0.42 24.07
N THR A 369 -4.40 -0.41 23.47
CA THR A 369 -4.50 -0.70 22.04
C THR A 369 -5.81 -1.40 21.71
N PHE A 370 -6.21 -2.41 22.50
CA PHE A 370 -7.48 -3.09 22.26
C PHE A 370 -8.68 -2.11 22.23
N LEU A 371 -8.70 -1.14 23.14
CA LEU A 371 -9.73 -0.10 23.15
C LEU A 371 -9.65 0.84 21.95
N ALA A 372 -8.45 1.26 21.58
CA ALA A 372 -8.24 2.11 20.40
C ALA A 372 -8.70 1.42 19.11
N GLU A 373 -8.35 0.14 18.91
CA GLU A 373 -8.81 -0.68 17.80
C GLU A 373 -10.35 -0.83 17.83
N ALA A 374 -10.94 -1.08 18.99
CA ALA A 374 -12.39 -1.17 19.13
C ALA A 374 -13.11 0.15 18.81
N VAL A 375 -12.51 1.30 19.13
CA VAL A 375 -13.01 2.63 18.75
C VAL A 375 -12.83 2.86 17.24
N GLY A 376 -11.68 2.53 16.67
CA GLY A 376 -11.41 2.64 15.22
C GLY A 376 -12.40 1.82 14.40
N LYS A 377 -12.73 0.60 14.87
CA LYS A 377 -13.77 -0.29 14.32
C LYS A 377 -15.20 0.17 14.61
N ARG A 378 -15.40 1.24 15.37
CA ARG A 378 -16.71 1.73 15.84
C ARG A 378 -17.49 0.71 16.68
N VAL A 379 -16.81 -0.30 17.22
CA VAL A 379 -17.37 -1.28 18.17
C VAL A 379 -17.65 -0.60 19.51
N LEU A 380 -16.73 0.27 19.93
CA LEU A 380 -16.95 1.22 21.00
C LEU A 380 -17.15 2.61 20.41
N GLN A 381 -18.03 3.39 21.04
CA GLN A 381 -18.30 4.78 20.66
C GLN A 381 -18.24 5.68 21.90
N PRO A 382 -17.99 7.00 21.74
CA PRO A 382 -18.14 7.95 22.83
C PRO A 382 -19.54 7.85 23.45
N ALA A 383 -19.61 7.78 24.77
CA ALA A 383 -20.90 7.80 25.47
C ALA A 383 -21.52 9.21 25.38
N HIS A 384 -22.84 9.26 25.15
CA HIS A 384 -23.62 10.48 25.08
C HIS A 384 -24.25 10.89 26.41
#